data_AF-A0A528F987-F1
#
_entry.id   AF-A0A528F987-F1
#
_cell.length_a   1.000
_cell.length_b   1.000
_cell.length_c   1.000
_cell.angle_alpha   90.00
_cell.angle_beta   90.00
_cell.angle_gamma   90.00
#
_symmetry.space_group_name_H-M   'P 1'
#
loop_
_entity.id
_entity.type
_entity.pdbx_description
1 polymer ?
#
loop_
_entity_poly.entity_id
_entity_poly.type
_entity_poly.pdbx_seq_one_letter_code
_entity_poly.pdbx_strand_id
1 'polypeptide(L)'
;MTSALPFDDFRNLLATLPPADTAAEARVRALFAKADKPKGSLGRIEDIAAWLSAWSGHAPPAVNRPLVAIFAGNHGVARHGISPRP
;
A
#
# COMPACT_ATOMS: atom_id res chain seq x y z
N MET A 1 1.12 -22.13 -8.35
CA MET A 1 0.63 -22.94 -9.49
C MET A 1 -0.57 -22.20 -10.05
N THR A 2 -0.54 -21.81 -11.32
CA THR A 2 -1.67 -21.13 -11.98
C THR A 2 -2.79 -22.15 -12.25
N SER A 3 -4.00 -21.88 -11.76
CA SER A 3 -5.18 -22.75 -11.93
C SER A 3 -5.83 -22.53 -13.30
N ALA A 4 -6.47 -23.57 -13.85
CA ALA A 4 -7.23 -23.50 -15.10
C ALA A 4 -8.65 -22.90 -14.93
N LEU A 5 -9.09 -22.65 -13.69
CA LEU A 5 -10.41 -22.08 -13.41
C LEU A 5 -10.34 -20.55 -13.26
N PRO A 6 -11.36 -19.80 -13.75
CA PRO A 6 -11.38 -18.34 -13.63
C PRO A 6 -11.24 -17.85 -12.18
N PHE A 7 -10.35 -16.89 -11.99
CA PHE A 7 -10.08 -16.16 -10.74
C PHE A 7 -9.45 -16.94 -9.58
N ASP A 8 -9.16 -18.24 -9.74
CA ASP A 8 -8.54 -19.02 -8.68
C ASP A 8 -7.19 -18.48 -8.26
N ASP A 9 -6.41 -17.95 -9.20
CA ASP A 9 -5.13 -17.31 -8.89
C ASP A 9 -5.30 -16.11 -7.94
N PHE A 10 -6.36 -15.32 -8.12
CA PHE A 10 -6.67 -14.21 -7.21
C PHE A 10 -7.13 -14.71 -5.84
N ARG A 11 -7.99 -15.74 -5.81
CA ARG A 11 -8.44 -16.34 -4.53
C ARG A 11 -7.26 -16.90 -3.75
N ASN A 12 -6.37 -17.61 -4.42
CA ASN A 12 -5.16 -18.17 -3.83
C ASN A 12 -4.26 -17.04 -3.31
N LEU A 13 -4.02 -15.98 -4.09
CA LEU A 13 -3.23 -14.83 -3.65
C LEU A 13 -3.82 -14.20 -2.37
N LEU A 14 -5.13 -13.98 -2.33
CA LEU A 14 -5.81 -13.40 -1.17
C LEU A 14 -5.70 -14.30 0.07
N ALA A 15 -5.79 -15.62 -0.09
CA ALA A 15 -5.65 -16.58 1.00
C ALA A 15 -4.23 -16.65 1.57
N THR A 16 -3.22 -16.25 0.79
CA THR A 16 -1.80 -16.34 1.16
C THR A 16 -1.12 -14.99 1.33
N LEU A 17 -1.88 -13.89 1.50
CA LEU A 17 -1.28 -12.58 1.75
C LEU A 17 -0.43 -12.63 3.04
N PRO A 18 0.82 -12.15 2.99
CA PRO A 18 1.64 -12.11 4.19
C PRO A 18 1.05 -11.12 5.21
N PRO A 19 1.21 -11.39 6.52
CA PRO A 19 0.91 -10.37 7.52
C PRO A 19 1.93 -9.22 7.42
N ALA A 20 1.57 -8.06 7.96
CA ALA A 20 2.50 -6.95 8.09
C ALA A 20 3.65 -7.31 9.07
N ASP A 21 4.87 -6.86 8.77
CA ASP A 21 6.04 -7.00 9.67
C ASP A 21 5.97 -5.96 10.79
N THR A 22 5.34 -6.37 11.91
CA THR A 22 5.19 -5.52 13.11
C THR A 22 6.54 -5.16 13.76
N ALA A 23 7.58 -5.97 13.55
CA ALA A 23 8.91 -5.68 14.06
C ALA A 23 9.58 -4.56 13.25
N ALA A 24 9.40 -4.52 11.93
CA ALA A 24 9.84 -3.39 11.09
C ALA A 24 9.15 -2.09 11.48
N GLU A 25 7.84 -2.13 11.71
CA GLU A 25 7.07 -0.98 12.22
C GLU A 25 7.66 -0.46 13.53
N ALA A 26 7.86 -1.36 14.51
CA ALA A 26 8.39 -1.00 15.83
C ALA A 26 9.80 -0.38 15.75
N ARG A 27 10.67 -0.91 14.88
CA ARG A 27 12.02 -0.34 14.64
C ARG A 27 11.93 1.10 14.16
N VAL A 28 11.02 1.42 13.23
CA VAL A 28 10.85 2.80 12.73
C VAL A 28 10.27 3.73 13.79
N ARG A 29 9.27 3.29 14.56
CA ARG A 29 8.74 4.08 15.69
C ARG A 29 9.83 4.40 16.71
N ALA A 30 10.72 3.43 16.99
CA ALA A 30 11.87 3.65 17.87
C ALA A 30 12.90 4.63 17.28
N LEU A 31 13.13 4.63 15.96
CA LEU A 31 13.99 5.62 15.30
C LEU A 31 13.42 7.04 15.45
N PHE A 32 12.12 7.24 15.20
CA PHE A 32 11.49 8.55 15.40
C PHE A 32 11.48 9.03 16.84
N ALA A 33 11.35 8.12 17.81
CA ALA A 33 11.42 8.45 19.22
C ALA A 33 12.82 8.90 19.68
N LYS A 34 13.87 8.45 18.97
CA LYS A 34 15.28 8.83 19.24
C LYS A 34 15.73 10.07 18.47
N ALA A 35 14.99 10.50 17.46
CA ALA A 35 15.34 11.67 16.67
C ALA A 35 15.26 12.95 17.54
N ASP A 36 16.19 13.89 17.31
CA ASP A 36 16.22 15.18 17.99
C ASP A 36 15.09 16.08 17.47
N LYS A 37 13.86 15.78 17.92
CA LYS A 37 12.63 16.46 17.56
C LYS A 37 11.62 16.34 18.71
N PRO A 38 10.71 17.31 18.88
CA PRO A 38 9.58 17.13 19.78
C PRO A 38 8.78 15.88 19.39
N LYS A 39 8.29 15.13 20.38
CA LYS A 39 7.50 13.92 20.15
C LYS A 39 6.31 14.23 19.24
N GLY A 40 6.14 13.44 18.17
CA GLY A 40 5.04 13.59 17.22
C GLY A 40 5.09 14.82 16.33
N SER A 41 6.19 15.60 16.33
CA SER A 41 6.31 16.83 15.54
C SER A 41 6.24 16.62 14.03
N LEU A 42 6.48 15.41 13.52
CA LEU A 42 6.33 15.10 12.09
C LEU A 42 4.93 14.58 11.74
N GLY A 43 4.03 14.45 12.73
CA GLY A 43 2.65 14.03 12.56
C GLY A 43 2.52 12.75 11.72
N ARG A 44 1.69 12.82 10.66
CA ARG A 44 1.37 11.68 9.78
C ARG A 44 2.59 11.06 9.09
N ILE A 45 3.72 11.77 8.97
CA ILE A 45 4.92 11.20 8.36
C ILE A 45 5.43 10.02 9.20
N GLU A 46 5.35 10.11 10.53
CA GLU A 46 5.78 9.02 11.42
C GLU A 46 4.91 7.77 11.21
N ASP A 47 3.60 7.98 11.06
CA ASP A 47 2.64 6.89 10.82
C ASP A 47 2.79 6.27 9.43
N ILE A 48 2.98 7.08 8.38
CA ILE A 48 3.17 6.60 7.01
C ILE A 48 4.47 5.80 6.91
N ALA A 49 5.55 6.27 7.51
CA ALA A 49 6.81 5.56 7.50
C ALA A 49 6.73 4.25 8.29
N ALA A 50 6.10 4.24 9.47
CA ALA A 50 5.89 3.02 10.23
C ALA A 50 5.05 1.98 9.44
N TRP A 51 3.92 2.43 8.86
CA TRP A 51 3.05 1.60 8.03
C TRP A 51 3.78 1.06 6.81
N LEU A 52 4.52 1.90 6.09
CA LEU A 52 5.26 1.49 4.90
C LEU A 52 6.33 0.45 5.25
N SER A 53 7.04 0.61 6.37
CA SER A 53 8.01 -0.37 6.85
C SER A 53 7.39 -1.71 7.20
N ALA A 54 6.19 -1.72 7.76
CA ALA A 54 5.46 -2.94 8.07
C ALA A 54 5.15 -3.75 6.80
N TRP A 55 4.75 -3.07 5.72
CA TRP A 55 4.38 -3.72 4.46
C TRP A 55 5.55 -3.96 3.52
N SER A 56 6.64 -3.20 3.64
CA SER A 56 7.86 -3.39 2.84
C SER A 56 8.91 -4.28 3.54
N GLY A 57 8.72 -4.61 4.83
CA GLY A 57 9.70 -5.33 5.65
C GLY A 57 11.04 -4.59 5.84
N HIS A 58 11.08 -3.28 5.55
CA HIS A 58 12.32 -2.49 5.51
C HIS A 58 12.25 -1.30 6.45
N ALA A 59 13.24 -1.16 7.33
CA ALA A 59 13.29 -0.11 8.36
C ALA A 59 14.69 0.54 8.39
N PRO A 60 14.84 1.83 8.05
CA PRO A 60 13.79 2.76 7.60
C PRO A 60 13.23 2.37 6.22
N PRO A 61 11.99 2.74 5.88
CA PRO A 61 11.43 2.41 4.57
C PRO A 61 12.08 3.25 3.47
N ALA A 62 12.06 2.75 2.24
CA ALA A 62 12.56 3.49 1.07
C ALA A 62 11.64 3.29 -0.14
N VAL A 63 11.33 4.38 -0.84
CA VAL A 63 10.53 4.38 -2.08
C VAL A 63 11.42 4.76 -3.25
N ASN A 64 12.25 3.81 -3.72
CA ASN A 64 13.26 4.08 -4.75
C ASN A 64 12.72 3.94 -6.18
N ARG A 65 11.64 3.18 -6.37
CA ARG A 65 11.03 2.87 -7.67
C ARG A 65 9.51 2.89 -7.57
N PRO A 66 8.88 4.07 -7.36
CA PRO A 66 7.43 4.15 -7.30
C PRO A 66 6.82 3.74 -8.64
N LEU A 67 5.72 2.99 -8.60
CA LEU A 67 4.96 2.58 -9.77
C LEU A 67 3.55 3.16 -9.70
N VAL A 68 3.11 3.77 -10.79
CA VAL A 68 1.73 4.24 -10.97
C VAL A 68 1.10 3.39 -12.06
N ALA A 69 0.08 2.61 -11.72
CA ALA A 69 -0.71 1.83 -12.67
C ALA A 69 -2.03 2.56 -12.97
N ILE A 70 -2.24 2.93 -14.24
CA ILE A 70 -3.46 3.60 -14.70
C ILE A 70 -4.35 2.57 -15.40
N PHE A 71 -5.54 2.34 -14.84
CA PHE A 71 -6.56 1.49 -15.44
C PHE A 71 -7.63 2.40 -16.07
N ALA A 72 -7.72 2.40 -17.40
CA ALA A 72 -8.72 3.15 -18.15
C ALA A 72 -9.65 2.19 -18.90
N GLY A 73 -10.96 2.37 -18.73
CA GLY A 73 -11.97 1.54 -19.35
C GLY A 73 -13.25 2.34 -19.63
N ASN A 74 -13.97 1.94 -20.67
CA ASN A 74 -15.26 2.55 -21.01
C ASN A 74 -16.40 1.78 -20.33
N HIS A 75 -17.47 2.51 -20.00
CA HIS A 75 -18.67 1.92 -19.42
C HIS A 75 -19.85 2.09 -20.37
N GLY A 76 -20.49 0.98 -20.76
CA GLY A 76 -21.60 1.00 -21.71
C GLY A 76 -22.79 1.84 -21.25
N VAL A 77 -22.96 2.05 -19.94
CA VAL A 77 -24.02 2.91 -19.37
C VAL A 77 -23.87 4.38 -19.77
N ALA A 78 -22.66 4.84 -20.12
CA ALA A 78 -22.40 6.21 -20.51
C ALA A 78 -23.23 6.67 -21.73
N ARG A 79 -23.64 5.73 -22.60
CA ARG A 79 -24.52 6.00 -23.75
C ARG A 79 -25.87 6.62 -23.37
N HIS A 80 -26.27 6.51 -22.11
CA HIS A 80 -27.54 7.04 -21.60
C HIS A 80 -27.44 8.50 -21.13
N GLY A 81 -26.36 9.21 -21.46
CA GLY A 81 -26.21 10.64 -21.12
C GLY A 81 -26.03 10.92 -19.63
N ILE A 82 -25.64 9.90 -18.84
CA ILE A 82 -25.47 10.01 -17.39
C ILE A 82 -24.13 10.62 -16.95
N SER A 83 -23.24 10.85 -17.90
CA SER A 83 -21.94 11.48 -17.67
C SER A 83 -21.97 12.92 -18.21
N PRO A 84 -21.47 13.91 -17.46
CA PRO A 84 -21.33 15.29 -17.94
C PRO A 84 -20.18 15.45 -18.96
N ARG A 85 -19.42 14.37 -19.20
CA ARG A 85 -18.32 14.29 -20.17
C ARG A 85 -18.71 13.27 -21.25
N PRO A 86 -18.38 13.52 -22.54
CA PRO A 86 -18.65 12.56 -23.61
C PRO A 86 -18.00 11.20 -23.38
#